data_AF-A0A127T2N4-F1
#
_entry.id   AF-A0A127T2N4-F1
#
_cell.length_a   1.000
_cell.length_b   1.000
_cell.length_c   1.000
_cell.angle_alpha   90.00
_cell.angle_beta   90.00
_cell.angle_gamma   90.00
#
_symmetry.space_group_name_H-M   'P 1'
#
loop_
_entity.id
_entity.type
_entity.pdbx_description
1 polymer ?
#
loop_
_entity_poly.entity_id
_entity_poly.type
_entity_poly.pdbx_seq_one_letter_code
_entity_poly.pdbx_strand_id
1 'polypeptide(L)'
;MDVLMLSRLQFAMATMFHFIFVPLTLGLSILVAIMETKYVRTGDEMYKRMTKFWGKLFVINFVLGVVTGITLEFQFGTNWSRYSEYVGDIFGSLLAIEATVAFFLESTFLGAWIFGWNVLSPKMHLACIWLVAIASNLSALWILIANAFMQHPVGYVLRNGRAELENFFAVVFNPFAWQQYIHTLSGAFTLAGFFIMGVSAYHLLKKQNVEFFTRSFRMGTIFALIFSILVAVQGHH
;
A
#
# COMPACT_ATOMS: atom_id res chain seq x y z
N MET A 1 16.09 4.81 30.60
CA MET A 1 15.82 5.32 29.23
C MET A 1 15.22 6.70 29.38
N ASP A 2 15.70 7.67 28.60
CA ASP A 2 15.11 9.01 28.58
C ASP A 2 13.83 9.06 27.73
N VAL A 3 13.08 10.15 27.83
CA VAL A 3 11.80 10.32 27.12
C VAL A 3 12.01 10.24 25.61
N LEU A 4 13.09 10.85 25.10
CA LEU A 4 13.39 10.85 23.66
C LEU A 4 13.61 9.43 23.12
N MET A 5 14.37 8.59 23.84
CA MET A 5 14.58 7.20 23.44
C MET A 5 13.28 6.39 23.47
N LEU A 6 12.43 6.60 24.49
CA LEU A 6 11.13 5.94 24.57
C LEU A 6 10.21 6.34 23.41
N SER A 7 10.16 7.63 23.05
CA SER A 7 9.39 8.10 21.88
C SER A 7 9.91 7.51 20.57
N ARG A 8 11.22 7.40 20.39
CA ARG A 8 11.84 6.72 19.22
C ARG A 8 11.48 5.25 19.17
N LEU A 9 11.58 4.55 20.30
CA LEU A 9 11.26 3.12 20.37
C LEU A 9 9.78 2.88 20.08
N GLN A 10 8.88 3.68 20.65
CA GLN A 10 7.45 3.57 20.40
C GLN A 10 7.13 3.79 18.91
N PHE A 11 7.69 4.83 18.29
CA PHE A 11 7.48 5.11 16.87
C PHE A 11 8.06 4.01 15.97
N ALA A 12 9.25 3.51 16.31
CA ALA A 12 9.88 2.40 15.58
C ALA A 12 9.01 1.13 15.62
N MET A 13 8.53 0.75 16.81
CA MET A 13 7.67 -0.43 16.96
C MET A 13 6.36 -0.26 16.20
N ALA A 14 5.68 0.87 16.32
CA ALA A 14 4.44 1.13 15.60
C ALA A 14 4.65 1.07 14.06
N THR A 15 5.74 1.65 13.57
CA THR A 15 6.08 1.67 12.15
C THR A 15 6.37 0.26 11.64
N MET A 16 7.20 -0.50 12.36
CA MET A 16 7.54 -1.88 11.99
C MET A 16 6.30 -2.77 11.95
N PHE A 17 5.43 -2.68 12.97
CA PHE A 17 4.19 -3.46 13.00
C PHE A 17 3.23 -3.09 11.87
N HIS A 18 3.05 -1.80 11.59
CA HIS A 18 2.22 -1.36 10.49
C HIS A 18 2.74 -1.87 9.14
N PHE A 19 4.05 -1.77 8.93
CA PHE A 19 4.70 -2.15 7.67
C PHE A 19 4.77 -3.66 7.42
N ILE A 20 4.32 -4.51 8.36
CA ILE A 20 4.06 -5.93 8.08
C ILE A 20 2.86 -6.07 7.13
N PHE A 21 1.84 -5.22 7.31
CA PHE A 21 0.56 -5.32 6.59
C PHE A 21 0.55 -4.52 5.29
N VAL A 22 1.15 -3.32 5.30
CA VAL A 22 1.17 -2.41 4.13
C VAL A 22 1.62 -3.08 2.83
N PRO A 23 2.82 -3.67 2.73
CA PRO A 23 3.32 -4.19 1.45
C PRO A 23 2.45 -5.32 0.90
N LEU A 24 1.86 -6.14 1.78
CA LEU A 24 0.96 -7.19 1.36
C LEU A 24 -0.36 -6.63 0.81
N THR A 25 -0.90 -5.58 1.43
CA THR A 25 -2.09 -4.85 0.91
C THR A 25 -1.83 -4.27 -0.47
N LEU A 26 -0.70 -3.59 -0.66
CA LEU A 26 -0.36 -2.94 -1.93
C LEU A 26 -0.29 -3.93 -3.10
N GLY A 27 0.36 -5.08 -2.89
CA GLY A 27 0.50 -6.09 -3.95
C GLY A 27 -0.73 -6.97 -4.13
N LEU A 28 -1.43 -7.35 -3.05
CA LEU A 28 -2.64 -8.16 -3.16
C LEU A 28 -3.78 -7.39 -3.82
N SER A 29 -3.93 -6.08 -3.60
CA SER A 29 -4.98 -5.29 -4.24
C SER A 29 -4.88 -5.39 -5.78
N ILE A 30 -3.67 -5.27 -6.32
CA ILE A 30 -3.38 -5.42 -7.75
C ILE A 30 -3.63 -6.85 -8.23
N LEU A 31 -3.14 -7.86 -7.50
CA LEU A 31 -3.32 -9.27 -7.89
C LEU A 31 -4.80 -9.68 -7.90
N VAL A 32 -5.58 -9.24 -6.91
CA VAL A 32 -7.03 -9.48 -6.82
C VAL A 32 -7.75 -8.76 -7.97
N ALA A 33 -7.39 -7.50 -8.27
CA ALA A 33 -7.95 -6.77 -9.41
C ALA A 33 -7.66 -7.47 -10.77
N ILE A 34 -6.46 -8.04 -10.94
CA ILE A 34 -6.09 -8.82 -12.13
C ILE A 34 -6.90 -10.12 -12.22
N MET A 35 -7.07 -10.84 -11.11
CA MET A 35 -7.89 -12.06 -11.07
C MET A 35 -9.34 -11.75 -11.46
N GLU A 36 -9.90 -10.67 -10.92
CA GLU A 36 -11.26 -10.28 -11.26
C GLU A 36 -11.38 -9.80 -12.70
N THR A 37 -10.36 -9.10 -13.21
CA THR A 37 -10.30 -8.71 -14.63
C THR A 37 -10.37 -9.95 -15.53
N LYS A 38 -9.63 -11.01 -15.18
CA LYS A 38 -9.68 -12.28 -15.93
C LYS A 38 -11.07 -12.91 -15.84
N TYR A 39 -11.71 -12.90 -14.68
CA TYR A 39 -13.09 -13.37 -14.53
C TYR A 39 -14.05 -12.61 -15.45
N VAL A 40 -14.10 -11.28 -15.36
CA VAL A 40 -15.04 -10.46 -16.13
C VAL A 40 -14.80 -10.53 -17.63
N ARG A 41 -13.56 -10.68 -18.07
CA ARG A 41 -13.22 -10.83 -19.50
C ARG A 41 -13.54 -12.20 -20.08
N THR A 42 -13.38 -13.26 -19.30
CA THR A 42 -13.44 -14.65 -19.81
C THR A 42 -14.70 -15.41 -19.39
N GLY A 43 -15.39 -14.96 -18.34
CA GLY A 43 -16.48 -15.71 -17.71
C GLY A 43 -16.02 -16.92 -16.90
N ASP A 44 -14.71 -17.16 -16.77
CA ASP A 44 -14.19 -18.32 -16.05
C ASP A 44 -14.35 -18.17 -14.53
N GLU A 45 -15.32 -18.91 -13.99
CA GLU A 45 -15.68 -18.96 -12.58
C GLU A 45 -14.52 -19.38 -11.66
N MET A 46 -13.46 -19.99 -12.18
CA MET A 46 -12.24 -20.25 -11.41
C MET A 46 -11.59 -18.95 -10.94
N TYR A 47 -11.51 -17.94 -11.80
CA TYR A 47 -10.95 -16.63 -11.41
C TYR A 47 -11.85 -15.88 -10.44
N LYS A 48 -13.17 -16.07 -10.50
CA LYS A 48 -14.09 -15.54 -9.48
C LYS A 48 -13.82 -16.14 -8.11
N ARG A 49 -13.64 -17.47 -8.05
CA ARG A 49 -13.27 -18.18 -6.81
C ARG A 49 -11.92 -17.69 -6.29
N MET A 50 -10.94 -17.50 -7.18
CA MET A 50 -9.62 -16.96 -6.81
C MET A 50 -9.73 -15.56 -6.23
N THR A 51 -10.48 -14.67 -6.90
CA THR A 51 -10.74 -13.30 -6.45
C THR A 51 -11.36 -13.29 -5.06
N LYS A 52 -12.35 -14.13 -4.78
CA LYS A 52 -12.99 -14.22 -3.45
C LYS A 52 -12.05 -14.77 -2.37
N PHE A 53 -11.25 -15.78 -2.69
CA PHE A 53 -10.32 -16.39 -1.73
C PHE A 53 -9.18 -15.43 -1.35
N TRP A 54 -8.45 -14.93 -2.34
CA TRP A 54 -7.34 -13.99 -2.11
C TRP A 54 -7.85 -12.64 -1.62
N GLY A 55 -9.04 -12.24 -2.08
CA GLY A 55 -9.80 -11.09 -1.58
C GLY A 55 -10.08 -11.14 -0.09
N LYS A 56 -10.43 -12.32 0.45
CA LYS A 56 -10.62 -12.48 1.90
C LYS A 56 -9.34 -12.22 2.68
N LEU A 57 -8.21 -12.77 2.22
CA LEU A 57 -6.91 -12.55 2.87
C LEU A 57 -6.47 -11.09 2.76
N PHE A 58 -6.69 -10.47 1.60
CA PHE A 58 -6.49 -9.05 1.36
C PHE A 58 -7.29 -8.20 2.36
N VAL A 59 -8.60 -8.44 2.51
CA VAL A 59 -9.44 -7.67 3.44
C VAL A 59 -9.00 -7.83 4.89
N ILE A 60 -8.66 -9.05 5.33
CA ILE A 60 -8.15 -9.29 6.70
C ILE A 60 -6.88 -8.49 6.94
N ASN A 61 -5.93 -8.56 6.01
CA ASN A 61 -4.66 -7.83 6.08
C ASN A 61 -4.88 -6.31 6.05
N PHE A 62 -5.78 -5.86 5.19
CA PHE A 62 -6.15 -4.45 5.04
C PHE A 62 -6.67 -3.84 6.34
N VAL A 63 -7.61 -4.53 7.02
CA VAL A 63 -8.17 -4.05 8.30
C VAL A 63 -7.08 -3.87 9.36
N LEU A 64 -6.13 -4.81 9.46
CA LEU A 64 -4.98 -4.68 10.38
C LEU A 64 -4.07 -3.51 9.98
N GLY A 65 -3.87 -3.30 8.67
CA GLY A 65 -3.18 -2.13 8.14
C GLY A 65 -3.84 -0.81 8.56
N VAL A 66 -5.16 -0.68 8.42
CA VAL A 66 -5.89 0.53 8.82
C VAL A 66 -5.75 0.82 10.32
N VAL A 67 -5.98 -0.19 11.17
CA VAL A 67 -5.89 -0.02 12.64
C VAL A 67 -4.49 0.44 13.07
N THR A 68 -3.46 -0.15 12.48
CA THR A 68 -2.06 0.22 12.78
C THR A 68 -1.68 1.57 12.17
N GLY A 69 -2.23 1.93 11.01
CA GLY A 69 -1.98 3.21 10.34
C GLY A 69 -2.55 4.40 11.10
N ILE A 70 -3.79 4.29 11.62
CA ILE A 70 -4.41 5.33 12.47
C ILE A 70 -3.51 5.63 13.68
N THR A 71 -2.92 4.59 14.27
CA THR A 71 -2.01 4.76 15.41
C THR A 71 -0.78 5.60 15.03
N LEU A 72 -0.21 5.39 13.83
CA LEU A 72 0.93 6.17 13.35
C LEU A 72 0.57 7.63 13.03
N GLU A 73 -0.57 7.85 12.39
CA GLU A 73 -1.05 9.20 12.06
C GLU A 73 -1.13 10.08 13.32
N PHE A 74 -1.73 9.57 14.39
CA PHE A 74 -1.81 10.31 15.65
C PHE A 74 -0.47 10.44 16.39
N GLN A 75 0.48 9.52 16.21
CA GLN A 75 1.78 9.59 16.87
C GLN A 75 2.61 10.81 16.46
N PHE A 76 2.45 11.32 15.22
CA PHE A 76 3.07 12.58 14.82
C PHE A 76 2.62 13.75 15.70
N GLY A 77 1.35 13.77 16.15
CA GLY A 77 0.82 14.79 17.03
C GLY A 77 1.18 14.58 18.50
N THR A 78 1.00 13.36 19.02
CA THR A 78 1.13 13.09 20.47
C THR A 78 2.57 13.09 20.96
N ASN A 79 3.49 12.48 20.20
CA ASN A 79 4.86 12.23 20.64
C ASN A 79 5.89 13.13 19.93
N TRP A 80 5.49 13.78 18.84
CA TRP A 80 6.37 14.58 17.99
C TRP A 80 5.80 15.98 17.73
N SER A 81 5.18 16.60 18.74
CA SER A 81 4.49 17.90 18.61
C SER A 81 5.37 19.02 18.06
N ARG A 82 6.63 19.13 18.49
CA ARG A 82 7.58 20.13 17.97
C ARG A 82 7.96 19.88 16.51
N TYR A 83 8.08 18.62 16.10
CA TYR A 83 8.28 18.28 14.69
C TYR A 83 7.07 18.70 13.86
N SER A 84 5.86 18.37 14.34
CA SER A 84 4.60 18.74 13.69
C SER A 84 4.42 20.26 13.57
N GLU A 85 4.81 21.04 14.58
CA GLU A 85 4.83 22.50 14.52
C GLU A 85 5.85 23.03 13.50
N TYR A 86 7.02 22.37 13.41
CA TYR A 86 8.14 22.83 12.59
C TYR A 86 7.96 22.55 11.09
N VAL A 87 7.41 21.40 10.69
CA VAL A 87 7.24 21.02 9.27
C VAL A 87 5.79 20.86 8.83
N GLY A 88 4.82 21.19 9.69
CA GLY A 88 3.40 20.88 9.48
C GLY A 88 2.81 21.47 8.19
N ASP A 89 3.31 22.61 7.71
CA ASP A 89 2.83 23.25 6.48
C ASP A 89 3.11 22.40 5.22
N ILE A 90 4.23 21.67 5.21
CA ILE A 90 4.60 20.73 4.15
C ILE A 90 4.01 19.34 4.45
N PHE A 91 4.39 18.77 5.60
CA PHE A 91 4.10 17.38 5.94
C PHE A 91 2.60 17.16 6.14
N GLY A 92 1.93 18.06 6.85
CA GLY A 92 0.49 17.99 7.12
C GLY A 92 -0.34 18.11 5.84
N SER A 93 0.09 18.94 4.88
CA SER A 93 -0.59 19.08 3.58
C SER A 93 -0.56 17.77 2.78
N LEU A 94 0.55 17.05 2.78
CA LEU A 94 0.68 15.75 2.10
C LEU A 94 -0.22 14.67 2.75
N LEU A 95 -0.21 14.58 4.08
CA LEU A 95 -1.07 13.66 4.84
C LEU A 95 -2.57 13.97 4.66
N ALA A 96 -2.95 15.25 4.60
CA ALA A 96 -4.33 15.64 4.34
C ALA A 96 -4.79 15.21 2.94
N ILE A 97 -3.94 15.34 1.92
CA ILE A 97 -4.23 14.86 0.56
C ILE A 97 -4.35 13.33 0.56
N GLU A 98 -3.45 12.62 1.23
CA GLU A 98 -3.53 11.16 1.39
C GLU A 98 -4.87 10.74 1.99
N ALA A 99 -5.26 11.32 3.12
CA ALA A 99 -6.50 10.96 3.82
C ALA A 99 -7.75 11.27 2.98
N THR A 100 -7.78 12.42 2.29
CA THR A 100 -8.96 12.86 1.54
C THR A 100 -9.10 12.17 0.18
N VAL A 101 -8.00 11.94 -0.54
CA VAL A 101 -8.02 11.36 -1.88
C VAL A 101 -7.89 9.84 -1.85
N ALA A 102 -6.89 9.32 -1.14
CA ALA A 102 -6.59 7.89 -1.17
C ALA A 102 -7.46 7.09 -0.19
N PHE A 103 -7.45 7.43 1.11
CA PHE A 103 -8.18 6.64 2.11
C PHE A 103 -9.69 6.66 1.92
N PHE A 104 -10.26 7.81 1.55
CA PHE A 104 -11.70 7.92 1.30
C PHE A 104 -12.12 7.09 0.09
N LEU A 105 -11.36 7.17 -1.00
CA LEU A 105 -11.58 6.39 -2.22
C LEU A 105 -11.47 4.89 -1.91
N GLU A 106 -10.38 4.49 -1.26
CA GLU A 106 -10.11 3.11 -0.88
C GLU A 106 -11.21 2.53 0.00
N SER A 107 -11.54 3.18 1.11
CA SER A 107 -12.50 2.67 2.10
C SER A 107 -13.91 2.56 1.52
N THR A 108 -14.32 3.54 0.70
CA THR A 108 -15.64 3.57 0.08
C THR A 108 -15.80 2.44 -0.96
N PHE A 109 -14.85 2.34 -1.89
CA PHE A 109 -14.93 1.34 -2.96
C PHE A 109 -14.61 -0.07 -2.46
N LEU A 110 -13.82 -0.22 -1.39
CA LEU A 110 -13.61 -1.52 -0.75
C LEU A 110 -14.91 -2.04 -0.12
N GLY A 111 -15.67 -1.19 0.57
CA GLY A 111 -16.98 -1.55 1.09
C GLY A 111 -17.94 -2.01 -0.03
N ALA A 112 -18.01 -1.22 -1.11
CA ALA A 112 -18.81 -1.57 -2.29
C ALA A 112 -18.36 -2.90 -2.92
N TRP A 113 -17.07 -3.18 -2.96
CA TRP A 113 -16.51 -4.41 -3.51
C TRP A 113 -16.77 -5.64 -2.62
N ILE A 114 -16.65 -5.52 -1.30
CA ILE A 114 -16.89 -6.63 -0.37
C ILE A 114 -18.35 -7.12 -0.48
N PHE A 115 -19.29 -6.18 -0.50
CA PHE A 115 -20.73 -6.50 -0.46
C PHE A 115 -21.39 -6.51 -1.84
N GLY A 116 -20.67 -6.11 -2.89
CA GLY A 116 -21.23 -5.84 -4.21
C GLY A 116 -21.43 -7.07 -5.11
N TRP A 117 -20.95 -8.26 -4.75
CA TRP A 117 -20.94 -9.43 -5.65
C TRP A 117 -22.29 -9.81 -6.28
N ASN A 118 -23.39 -9.57 -5.57
CA ASN A 118 -24.76 -9.88 -6.01
C ASN A 118 -25.61 -8.62 -6.27
N VAL A 119 -25.03 -7.43 -6.14
CA VAL A 119 -25.73 -6.13 -6.25
C VAL A 119 -25.20 -5.33 -7.45
N LEU A 120 -23.88 -5.34 -7.66
CA LEU A 120 -23.22 -4.62 -8.73
C LEU A 120 -23.12 -5.50 -9.98
N SER A 121 -23.16 -4.86 -11.15
CA SER A 121 -22.80 -5.55 -12.39
C SER A 121 -21.33 -6.00 -12.34
N PRO A 122 -20.92 -7.08 -13.05
CA PRO A 122 -19.55 -7.57 -13.02
C PRO A 122 -18.50 -6.49 -13.38
N LYS A 123 -18.84 -5.58 -14.32
CA LYS A 123 -17.96 -4.47 -14.71
C LYS A 123 -17.84 -3.41 -13.61
N MET A 124 -18.93 -3.10 -12.92
CA MET A 124 -18.92 -2.13 -11.82
C MET A 124 -18.16 -2.68 -10.62
N HIS A 125 -18.38 -3.96 -10.28
CA HIS A 125 -17.63 -4.64 -9.24
C HIS A 125 -16.12 -4.63 -9.53
N LEU A 126 -15.74 -4.90 -10.78
CA LEU A 126 -14.35 -4.81 -11.23
C LEU A 126 -13.79 -3.40 -11.14
N ALA A 127 -14.59 -2.37 -11.47
CA ALA A 127 -14.16 -0.98 -11.31
C ALA A 127 -13.87 -0.65 -9.84
N CYS A 128 -14.68 -1.15 -8.90
CA CYS A 128 -14.43 -0.95 -7.47
C CYS A 128 -13.05 -1.47 -7.04
N ILE A 129 -12.67 -2.70 -7.40
CA ILE A 129 -11.37 -3.25 -6.97
C ILE A 129 -10.18 -2.55 -7.63
N TRP A 130 -10.32 -2.07 -8.87
CA TRP A 130 -9.28 -1.26 -9.49
C TRP A 130 -9.14 0.11 -8.82
N LEU A 131 -10.25 0.74 -8.44
CA LEU A 131 -10.22 2.00 -7.69
C LEU A 131 -9.55 1.80 -6.32
N VAL A 132 -9.87 0.70 -5.62
CA VAL A 132 -9.18 0.31 -4.38
C VAL A 132 -7.67 0.15 -4.64
N ALA A 133 -7.27 -0.65 -5.63
CA ALA A 133 -5.86 -0.91 -5.89
C ALA A 133 -5.08 0.36 -6.28
N ILE A 134 -5.68 1.25 -7.06
CA ILE A 134 -5.09 2.55 -7.41
C ILE A 134 -4.99 3.43 -6.17
N ALA A 135 -6.04 3.49 -5.36
CA ALA A 135 -6.07 4.29 -4.12
C ALA A 135 -4.98 3.85 -3.13
N SER A 136 -4.85 2.53 -2.87
CA SER A 136 -3.81 2.00 -1.96
C SER A 136 -2.41 2.42 -2.42
N ASN A 137 -2.14 2.29 -3.73
CA ASN A 137 -0.83 2.62 -4.30
C ASN A 137 -0.59 4.13 -4.43
N LEU A 138 -1.65 4.94 -4.46
CA LEU A 138 -1.56 6.39 -4.39
C LEU A 138 -1.34 6.88 -2.95
N SER A 139 -1.93 6.24 -1.94
CA SER A 139 -1.60 6.51 -0.53
C SER A 139 -0.10 6.30 -0.28
N ALA A 140 0.44 5.16 -0.75
CA ALA A 140 1.88 4.90 -0.67
C ALA A 140 2.74 5.99 -1.33
N LEU A 141 2.25 6.65 -2.39
CA LEU A 141 2.97 7.77 -3.02
C LEU A 141 3.06 8.97 -2.07
N TRP A 142 1.94 9.40 -1.51
CA TRP A 142 1.89 10.59 -0.66
C TRP A 142 2.72 10.44 0.61
N ILE A 143 2.61 9.28 1.29
CA ILE A 143 3.40 9.03 2.49
C ILE A 143 4.90 8.91 2.19
N LEU A 144 5.29 8.38 1.02
CA LEU A 144 6.69 8.31 0.60
C LEU A 144 7.24 9.66 0.13
N ILE A 145 6.42 10.55 -0.45
CA ILE A 145 6.81 11.95 -0.67
C ILE A 145 7.09 12.63 0.67
N ALA A 146 6.24 12.40 1.68
CA ALA A 146 6.43 12.96 3.01
C ALA A 146 7.72 12.43 3.68
N ASN A 147 7.97 11.11 3.61
CA ASN A 147 9.22 10.50 4.10
C ASN A 147 10.45 10.98 3.32
N ALA A 148 10.34 11.16 2.01
CA ALA A 148 11.42 11.66 1.17
C ALA A 148 11.77 13.12 1.51
N PHE A 149 10.78 13.95 1.82
CA PHE A 149 11.02 15.31 2.31
C PHE A 149 11.82 15.30 3.61
N MET A 150 11.56 14.36 4.54
CA MET A 150 12.32 14.25 5.78
C MET A 150 13.81 13.94 5.57
N GLN A 151 14.16 13.28 4.46
CA GLN A 151 15.53 12.86 4.15
C GLN A 151 16.24 13.82 3.18
N HIS A 152 15.51 14.34 2.20
CA HIS A 152 16.02 15.24 1.17
C HIS A 152 15.01 16.40 0.96
N PRO A 153 15.00 17.39 1.86
CA PRO A 153 13.98 18.44 1.86
C PRO A 153 14.19 19.41 0.70
N VAL A 154 13.11 19.66 -0.05
CA VAL A 154 13.07 20.58 -1.19
C VAL A 154 11.76 21.37 -1.15
N GLY A 155 11.68 22.50 -1.85
CA GLY A 155 10.43 23.27 -1.99
C GLY A 155 9.93 23.93 -0.70
N TYR A 156 10.82 24.18 0.27
CA TYR A 156 10.50 24.85 1.53
C TYR A 156 11.38 26.08 1.74
N VAL A 157 10.89 27.00 2.57
CA VAL A 157 11.61 28.18 3.06
C VAL A 157 11.50 28.27 4.57
N LEU A 158 12.55 28.76 5.23
CA LEU A 158 12.52 29.00 6.68
C LEU A 158 11.93 30.39 6.96
N ARG A 159 10.78 30.42 7.63
CA ARG A 159 10.09 31.65 8.06
C ARG A 159 9.54 31.45 9.47
N ASN A 160 9.60 32.49 10.29
CA ASN A 160 9.04 32.48 11.64
C ASN A 160 9.51 31.30 12.52
N GLY A 161 10.74 30.82 12.33
CA GLY A 161 11.32 29.71 13.10
C GLY A 161 10.81 28.31 12.70
N ARG A 162 10.13 28.15 11.57
CA ARG A 162 9.63 26.87 11.03
C ARG A 162 9.85 26.74 9.52
N ALA A 163 9.68 25.54 8.99
CA ALA A 163 9.67 25.27 7.56
C ALA A 163 8.26 25.53 7.00
N GLU A 164 8.17 26.41 6.02
CA GLU A 164 6.92 26.74 5.29
C GLU A 164 7.04 26.30 3.84
N LEU A 165 5.91 25.88 3.25
CA LEU A 165 5.84 25.41 1.87
C LEU A 165 6.06 26.57 0.91
N GLU A 166 7.12 26.49 0.11
CA GLU A 166 7.43 27.50 -0.92
C GLU A 166 7.01 27.03 -2.32
N ASN A 167 7.25 25.75 -2.62
CA ASN A 167 6.93 25.17 -3.91
C ASN A 167 6.44 23.72 -3.77
N PHE A 168 5.12 23.55 -3.84
CA PHE A 168 4.47 22.23 -3.77
C PHE A 168 4.95 21.26 -4.85
N PHE A 169 5.13 21.73 -6.09
CA PHE A 169 5.57 20.87 -7.18
C PHE A 169 7.01 20.39 -7.00
N ALA A 170 7.88 21.21 -6.41
CA ALA A 170 9.23 20.77 -6.05
C ALA A 170 9.21 19.63 -5.03
N VAL A 171 8.29 19.66 -4.07
CA VAL A 171 8.09 18.57 -3.08
C VAL A 171 7.57 17.30 -3.76
N VAL A 172 6.51 17.42 -4.58
CA VAL A 172 5.87 16.27 -5.25
C VAL A 172 6.79 15.62 -6.29
N PHE A 173 7.54 16.41 -7.04
CA PHE A 173 8.48 15.92 -8.04
C PHE A 173 9.92 15.78 -7.51
N ASN A 174 10.08 15.66 -6.19
CA ASN A 174 11.37 15.35 -5.59
C ASN A 174 11.91 14.02 -6.17
N PRO A 175 13.05 14.00 -6.88
CA PRO A 175 13.59 12.79 -7.49
C PRO A 175 13.80 11.66 -6.49
N PHE A 176 14.18 12.01 -5.26
CA PHE A 176 14.36 11.05 -4.17
C PHE A 176 13.04 10.36 -3.77
N ALA A 177 11.92 11.09 -3.79
CA ALA A 177 10.60 10.53 -3.51
C ALA A 177 10.18 9.48 -4.55
N TRP A 178 10.40 9.77 -5.83
CA TRP A 178 10.06 8.85 -6.91
C TRP A 178 10.94 7.60 -6.91
N GLN A 179 12.22 7.72 -6.56
CA GLN A 179 13.10 6.56 -6.35
C GLN A 179 12.58 5.70 -5.19
N GLN A 180 12.31 6.30 -4.02
CA GLN A 180 11.76 5.57 -2.87
C GLN A 180 10.42 4.89 -3.19
N TYR A 181 9.54 5.58 -3.92
CA TYR A 181 8.25 5.04 -4.34
C TYR A 181 8.41 3.79 -5.20
N ILE A 182 9.22 3.86 -6.27
CA ILE A 182 9.44 2.73 -7.16
C ILE A 182 10.09 1.55 -6.41
N HIS A 183 11.08 1.82 -5.55
CA HIS A 183 11.72 0.78 -4.73
C HIS A 183 10.71 0.06 -3.84
N THR A 184 9.96 0.85 -3.07
CA THR A 184 9.07 0.35 -2.03
C THR A 184 7.91 -0.43 -2.63
N LEU A 185 7.29 0.07 -3.71
CA LEU A 185 6.21 -0.64 -4.39
C LEU A 185 6.69 -1.92 -5.06
N SER A 186 7.87 -1.90 -5.69
CA SER A 186 8.45 -3.10 -6.30
C SER A 186 8.74 -4.17 -5.23
N GLY A 187 9.24 -3.78 -4.07
CA GLY A 187 9.40 -4.66 -2.91
C GLY A 187 8.07 -5.21 -2.41
N ALA A 188 7.04 -4.36 -2.27
CA ALA A 188 5.70 -4.75 -1.85
C ALA A 188 5.05 -5.77 -2.81
N PHE A 189 5.18 -5.53 -4.11
CA PHE A 189 4.64 -6.41 -5.14
C PHE A 189 5.39 -7.74 -5.19
N THR A 190 6.70 -7.72 -4.99
CA THR A 190 7.52 -8.92 -4.82
C THR A 190 7.01 -9.75 -3.64
N LEU A 191 6.82 -9.13 -2.47
CA LEU A 191 6.29 -9.78 -1.27
C LEU A 191 4.94 -10.45 -1.55
N ALA A 192 3.99 -9.75 -2.19
CA ALA A 192 2.68 -10.30 -2.48
C ALA A 192 2.73 -11.48 -3.48
N GLY A 193 3.61 -11.41 -4.48
CA GLY A 193 3.86 -12.52 -5.40
C GLY A 193 4.35 -13.77 -4.66
N PHE A 194 5.37 -13.62 -3.80
CA PHE A 194 5.88 -14.70 -2.96
C PHE A 194 4.86 -15.20 -1.94
N PHE A 195 4.00 -14.34 -1.40
CA PHE A 195 2.91 -14.74 -0.50
C PHE A 195 1.92 -15.68 -1.20
N ILE A 196 1.43 -15.30 -2.39
CA ILE A 196 0.55 -16.17 -3.19
C ILE A 196 1.26 -17.49 -3.54
N MET A 197 2.54 -17.43 -3.92
CA MET A 197 3.33 -18.63 -4.23
C MET A 197 3.47 -19.55 -3.01
N GLY A 198 3.81 -19.01 -1.83
CA GLY A 198 4.02 -19.79 -0.61
C GLY A 198 2.75 -20.51 -0.15
N VAL A 199 1.63 -19.78 -0.09
CA VAL A 199 0.32 -20.38 0.24
C VAL A 199 -0.10 -21.40 -0.82
N SER A 200 0.11 -21.11 -2.10
CA SER A 200 -0.23 -22.05 -3.18
C SER A 200 0.64 -23.31 -3.14
N ALA A 201 1.95 -23.19 -2.92
CA ALA A 201 2.88 -24.30 -2.82
C ALA A 201 2.49 -25.24 -1.67
N TYR A 202 2.11 -24.69 -0.51
CA TYR A 202 1.62 -25.47 0.61
C TYR A 202 0.41 -26.34 0.25
N HIS A 203 -0.60 -25.76 -0.42
CA HIS A 203 -1.79 -26.51 -0.82
C HIS A 203 -1.51 -27.52 -1.95
N LEU A 204 -0.61 -27.19 -2.87
CA LEU A 204 -0.18 -28.10 -3.94
C LEU A 204 0.57 -29.32 -3.38
N LEU A 205 1.47 -29.12 -2.41
CA LEU A 205 2.15 -30.21 -1.69
C LEU A 205 1.17 -31.15 -1.00
N LYS A 206 0.06 -30.60 -0.49
CA LYS A 206 -1.04 -31.36 0.12
C LYS A 206 -2.06 -31.91 -0.88
N LYS A 207 -1.86 -31.71 -2.19
CA LYS A 207 -2.78 -32.12 -3.26
C LYS A 207 -4.21 -31.56 -3.10
N GLN A 208 -4.35 -30.38 -2.51
CA GLN A 208 -5.64 -29.72 -2.29
C GLN A 208 -5.94 -28.72 -3.41
N ASN A 209 -7.15 -28.76 -3.99
CA ASN A 209 -7.60 -27.84 -5.05
C ASN A 209 -6.51 -27.54 -6.11
N VAL A 210 -5.92 -28.60 -6.67
CA VAL A 210 -4.67 -28.52 -7.46
C VAL A 210 -4.75 -27.48 -8.58
N GLU A 211 -5.85 -27.45 -9.35
CA GLU A 211 -6.01 -26.49 -10.44
C GLU A 211 -6.00 -25.03 -9.95
N PHE A 212 -6.75 -24.73 -8.88
CA PHE A 212 -6.86 -23.39 -8.29
C PHE A 212 -5.48 -22.88 -7.86
N PHE A 213 -4.74 -23.69 -7.12
CA PHE A 213 -3.44 -23.28 -6.59
C PHE A 213 -2.34 -23.33 -7.64
N THR A 214 -2.46 -24.15 -8.68
CA THR A 214 -1.54 -24.11 -9.84
C THR A 214 -1.68 -22.78 -10.58
N ARG A 215 -2.91 -22.33 -10.86
CA ARG A 215 -3.16 -21.04 -11.51
C ARG A 215 -2.71 -19.87 -10.64
N SER A 216 -2.99 -19.93 -9.33
CA SER A 216 -2.54 -18.93 -8.35
C SER A 216 -1.01 -18.87 -8.29
N PHE A 217 -0.33 -20.01 -8.19
CA PHE A 217 1.13 -20.10 -8.16
C PHE A 217 1.77 -19.51 -9.42
N ARG A 218 1.20 -19.81 -10.62
CA ARG A 218 1.70 -19.24 -11.88
C ARG A 218 1.56 -17.71 -11.93
N MET A 219 0.42 -17.17 -11.48
CA MET A 219 0.23 -15.72 -11.38
C MET A 219 1.23 -15.09 -10.40
N GLY A 220 1.38 -15.68 -9.21
CA GLY A 220 2.35 -15.23 -8.20
C GLY A 220 3.79 -15.27 -8.71
N THR A 221 4.16 -16.32 -9.45
CA THR A 221 5.52 -16.47 -10.03
C THR A 221 5.82 -15.38 -11.05
N ILE A 222 4.91 -15.12 -11.98
CA ILE A 222 5.10 -14.07 -12.99
C ILE A 222 5.22 -12.70 -12.30
N PHE A 223 4.34 -12.43 -11.34
CA PHE A 223 4.32 -11.17 -10.61
C PHE A 223 5.60 -10.97 -9.78
N ALA A 224 5.99 -11.98 -8.99
CA ALA A 224 7.21 -11.95 -8.20
C ALA A 224 8.46 -11.79 -9.07
N LEU A 225 8.54 -12.49 -10.21
CA LEU A 225 9.69 -12.40 -11.10
C LEU A 225 9.87 -10.98 -11.66
N ILE A 226 8.79 -10.39 -12.19
CA ILE A 226 8.83 -9.03 -12.76
C ILE A 226 9.31 -8.03 -11.72
N PHE A 227 8.69 -8.05 -10.53
CA PHE A 227 8.99 -7.05 -9.51
C PHE A 227 10.29 -7.31 -8.73
N SER A 228 10.76 -8.57 -8.67
CA SER A 228 12.08 -8.89 -8.13
C SER A 228 13.20 -8.33 -9.02
N ILE A 229 13.03 -8.39 -10.35
CA ILE A 229 13.97 -7.77 -11.28
C ILE A 229 13.91 -6.25 -11.14
N LEU A 230 12.71 -5.68 -11.07
CA LEU A 230 12.54 -4.22 -10.95
C LEU A 230 13.17 -3.67 -9.66
N VAL A 231 12.94 -4.33 -8.51
CA VAL A 231 13.51 -3.89 -7.23
C VAL A 231 15.03 -4.07 -7.18
N ALA A 232 15.57 -5.13 -7.80
CA ALA A 232 17.02 -5.34 -7.86
C ALA A 232 17.70 -4.27 -8.73
N VAL A 233 17.16 -3.99 -9.93
CA VAL A 233 17.71 -2.97 -10.84
C VAL A 233 17.62 -1.59 -10.22
N GLN A 234 16.48 -1.23 -9.64
CA GLN A 234 16.29 0.09 -9.08
C GLN A 234 17.04 0.27 -7.75
N GLY A 235 17.20 -0.78 -6.94
CA GLY A 235 17.94 -0.71 -5.67
C GLY A 235 19.46 -0.60 -5.80
N HIS A 236 20.02 -0.78 -6.99
CA HIS A 236 21.44 -0.58 -7.26
C HIS A 236 21.83 0.89 -7.45
N HIS A 237 20.86 1.79 -7.63
CA HIS A 237 21.06 3.22 -7.91
C HIS A 237 20.53 4.08 -6.77
#